data_AF-A0A410QA58-F1
#
_entry.id   AF-A0A410QA58-F1
#
_cell.length_a   1.000
_cell.length_b   1.000
_cell.length_c   1.000
_cell.angle_alpha   90.00
_cell.angle_beta   90.00
_cell.angle_gamma   90.00
#
_symmetry.space_group_name_H-M   'P 1'
#
loop_
_entity.id
_entity.type
_entity.pdbx_description
1 polymer ?
#
loop_
_entity_poly.entity_id
_entity_poly.type
_entity_poly.pdbx_seq_one_letter_code
_entity_poly.pdbx_strand_id
1 'polypeptide(L)'
;MIVNVGTDIVKVERIKNILERYDEKFLNRIFTKEEIEYIRYKNKSFTTVSGMFAGKEAVLKVLGIGMGKISWKDIEIIHDKKGKPSVRLRGKGYSIFSGKTIDNIHISISHEKDYAIAYAVGERNSCGDEIVVDENMISILPKRKKDSYKGNYGRVGVIGGSLKYTGAPFLCSKSSLKTGSGLVYSIVPKSIRDILSVKFTEEIVISVEDDKKGFFNLSSMDEMLNQISEMDALALGPGIDRDEETKEMVFEVLKNFKGPIVLDADGLYFLSFDLDVLYERKGPTVITPHMGEFSRLIKLSPEDIKLNKIKYSKNFSAKYNVITVLKGVNTIVASPQGNVYVNRTGNPGMATAGSGDVLTGIILSLLGQGIDEFHSSMLGVYVHGLSGDLAKLSKGEYGMTAGDIMNSIPSILNIMEKRLG
;
A
#
# COMPACT_ATOMS: atom_id res chain seq x y z
N MET A 1 6.09 14.06 -7.72
CA MET A 1 7.23 14.47 -8.57
C MET A 1 6.85 15.76 -9.29
N ILE A 2 7.68 16.80 -9.24
CA ILE A 2 7.43 18.02 -10.03
C ILE A 2 7.64 17.68 -11.51
N VAL A 3 6.64 17.92 -12.35
CA VAL A 3 6.67 17.60 -13.78
C VAL A 3 6.80 18.84 -14.65
N ASN A 4 6.19 19.95 -14.22
CA ASN A 4 6.21 21.20 -14.98
C ASN A 4 6.27 22.40 -14.03
N VAL A 5 6.84 23.49 -14.53
CA VAL A 5 6.86 24.78 -13.83
C VAL A 5 6.40 25.87 -14.79
N GLY A 6 5.76 26.90 -14.24
CA GLY A 6 5.31 28.06 -14.98
C GLY A 6 5.57 29.32 -14.17
N THR A 7 6.11 30.34 -14.82
CA THR A 7 6.34 31.65 -14.21
C THR A 7 5.85 32.72 -15.16
N ASP A 8 5.16 33.73 -14.63
CA ASP A 8 4.76 34.90 -15.42
C ASP A 8 4.90 36.19 -14.63
N ILE A 9 5.21 37.27 -15.34
CA ILE A 9 5.37 38.61 -14.79
C ILE A 9 4.61 39.63 -15.65
N VAL A 10 3.84 40.48 -14.99
CA VAL A 10 2.94 41.44 -15.61
C VAL A 10 3.24 42.83 -15.08
N LYS A 11 3.42 43.80 -15.98
CA LYS A 11 3.46 45.23 -15.63
C LYS A 11 2.07 45.68 -15.22
N VAL A 12 1.91 46.22 -14.01
CA VAL A 12 0.62 46.68 -13.49
C VAL A 12 0.04 47.80 -14.35
N GLU A 13 0.89 48.70 -14.83
CA GLU A 13 0.47 49.79 -15.73
C GLU A 13 -0.18 49.28 -17.04
N ARG A 14 0.25 48.12 -17.55
CA ARG A 14 -0.36 47.51 -18.74
C ARG A 14 -1.80 47.10 -18.45
N ILE A 15 -2.06 46.47 -17.32
CA ILE A 15 -3.39 46.03 -16.93
C ILE A 15 -4.28 47.22 -16.58
N LYS A 16 -3.74 48.23 -15.91
CA LYS A 16 -4.42 49.50 -15.65
C LYS A 16 -4.93 50.14 -16.94
N ASN A 17 -4.06 50.35 -17.93
CA ASN A 17 -4.44 50.93 -19.23
C ASN A 17 -5.54 50.12 -19.95
N ILE A 18 -5.54 48.80 -19.80
CA ILE A 18 -6.57 47.92 -20.39
C ILE A 18 -7.89 48.06 -19.63
N LEU A 19 -7.85 48.10 -18.29
CA LEU A 19 -9.04 48.28 -17.46
C LEU A 19 -9.67 49.66 -17.66
N GLU A 20 -8.88 50.73 -17.77
CA GLU A 20 -9.40 52.07 -18.05
C GLU A 20 -10.09 52.14 -19.41
N ARG A 21 -9.61 51.39 -20.41
CA ARG A 21 -10.16 51.39 -21.76
C ARG A 21 -11.37 50.47 -21.95
N TYR A 22 -11.38 49.30 -21.30
CA TYR A 22 -12.35 48.23 -21.57
C TYR A 22 -13.12 47.75 -20.35
N ASP A 23 -12.66 48.07 -19.13
CA ASP A 23 -13.24 47.74 -17.82
C ASP A 23 -13.93 46.37 -17.78
N GLU A 24 -15.25 46.33 -17.65
CA GLU A 24 -16.04 45.10 -17.53
C GLU A 24 -15.92 44.19 -18.75
N LYS A 25 -15.68 44.70 -19.97
CA LYS A 25 -15.46 43.84 -21.15
C LYS A 25 -14.18 43.02 -21.01
N PHE A 26 -13.13 43.60 -20.43
CA PHE A 26 -11.89 42.88 -20.17
C PHE A 26 -12.08 41.87 -19.04
N LEU A 27 -12.66 42.29 -17.92
CA LEU A 27 -12.89 41.41 -16.77
C LEU A 27 -13.73 40.19 -17.16
N ASN A 28 -14.84 40.42 -17.86
CA ASN A 28 -15.73 39.35 -18.31
C ASN A 28 -15.13 38.48 -19.42
N ARG A 29 -14.03 38.89 -20.07
CA ARG A 29 -13.34 38.04 -21.04
C ARG A 29 -12.37 37.08 -20.35
N ILE A 30 -11.67 37.55 -19.31
CA ILE A 30 -10.54 36.83 -18.71
C ILE A 30 -10.96 36.02 -17.46
N PHE A 31 -11.85 36.57 -16.65
CA PHE A 31 -12.14 36.06 -15.31
C PHE A 31 -13.53 35.40 -15.22
N THR A 32 -13.67 34.41 -14.35
CA THR A 32 -14.96 33.82 -13.97
C THR A 32 -15.78 34.80 -13.12
N LYS A 33 -17.05 34.47 -12.85
CA LYS A 33 -17.89 35.31 -11.99
C LYS A 33 -17.32 35.38 -10.58
N GLU A 34 -16.87 34.24 -10.05
CA GLU A 34 -16.28 34.14 -8.72
C GLU A 34 -14.97 34.96 -8.61
N GLU A 35 -14.13 34.94 -9.65
CA GLU A 35 -12.91 35.75 -9.69
C GLU A 35 -13.22 37.26 -9.73
N ILE A 36 -14.24 37.67 -10.49
CA ILE A 36 -14.66 39.09 -10.56
C ILE A 36 -15.21 39.55 -9.21
N GLU A 37 -15.98 38.72 -8.52
CA GLU A 37 -16.46 39.00 -7.16
C GLU A 37 -15.29 39.19 -6.19
N TYR A 38 -14.27 38.33 -6.25
CA TYR A 38 -13.06 38.49 -5.45
C TYR A 38 -12.28 39.78 -5.77
N ILE A 39 -12.12 40.10 -7.06
CA ILE A 39 -11.48 41.34 -7.52
C ILE A 39 -12.23 42.56 -6.97
N ARG A 40 -13.56 42.54 -6.99
CA ARG A 40 -14.40 43.63 -6.45
C ARG A 40 -14.30 43.72 -4.93
N TYR A 41 -14.28 42.58 -4.23
CA TYR A 41 -14.03 42.54 -2.78
C TYR A 41 -12.68 43.16 -2.41
N LYS A 42 -11.67 43.04 -3.28
CA LYS A 42 -10.36 43.70 -3.16
C LYS A 42 -10.33 45.11 -3.78
N ASN A 43 -11.47 45.78 -3.89
CA ASN A 43 -11.63 47.14 -4.41
C ASN A 43 -11.11 47.34 -5.85
N LYS A 44 -11.17 46.31 -6.70
CA LYS A 44 -10.67 46.34 -8.09
C LYS A 44 -9.21 46.84 -8.20
N SER A 45 -8.35 46.55 -7.22
CA SER A 45 -6.95 46.99 -7.29
C SER A 45 -6.26 46.47 -8.56
N PHE A 46 -5.58 47.37 -9.29
CA PHE A 46 -4.82 47.01 -10.49
C PHE A 46 -3.77 45.93 -10.20
N THR A 47 -3.18 45.93 -9.00
CA THR A 47 -2.21 44.92 -8.57
C THR A 47 -2.85 43.53 -8.39
N THR A 48 -4.08 43.47 -7.86
CA THR A 48 -4.83 42.21 -7.70
C THR A 48 -5.21 41.63 -9.05
N VAL A 49 -5.73 42.45 -9.97
CA VAL A 49 -6.07 41.99 -11.33
C VAL A 49 -4.81 41.53 -12.06
N SER A 50 -3.70 42.25 -11.92
CA SER A 50 -2.42 41.88 -12.52
C SER A 50 -1.86 40.57 -11.97
N GLY A 51 -1.94 40.35 -10.66
CA GLY A 51 -1.50 39.11 -10.01
C GLY A 51 -2.32 37.90 -10.44
N MET A 52 -3.65 38.04 -10.50
CA MET A 52 -4.52 36.97 -10.99
C MET A 52 -4.31 36.68 -12.48
N PHE A 53 -4.07 37.72 -13.29
CA PHE A 53 -3.71 37.55 -14.71
C PHE A 53 -2.40 36.80 -14.87
N ALA A 54 -1.34 37.21 -14.17
CA ALA A 54 -0.06 36.51 -14.12
C ALA A 54 -0.24 35.05 -13.66
N GLY A 55 -1.13 34.82 -12.69
CA GLY A 55 -1.47 33.48 -12.20
C GLY A 55 -2.02 32.57 -13.31
N LYS A 56 -2.95 33.06 -14.12
CA LYS A 56 -3.50 32.28 -15.25
C LYS A 56 -2.43 31.97 -16.30
N GLU A 57 -1.56 32.93 -16.62
CA GLU A 57 -0.43 32.75 -17.55
C GLU A 57 0.58 31.71 -17.03
N ALA A 58 0.92 31.76 -15.73
CA ALA A 58 1.80 30.78 -15.10
C ALA A 58 1.20 29.36 -15.18
N VAL A 59 -0.12 29.22 -14.97
CA VAL A 59 -0.82 27.93 -15.11
C VAL A 59 -0.83 27.45 -16.58
N LEU A 60 -1.03 28.34 -17.56
CA LEU A 60 -0.92 27.97 -18.98
C LEU A 60 0.44 27.35 -19.33
N LYS A 61 1.52 27.91 -18.75
CA LYS A 61 2.89 27.41 -18.91
C LYS A 61 3.07 26.03 -18.26
N VAL A 62 2.52 25.82 -17.05
CA VAL A 62 2.49 24.48 -16.43
C VAL A 62 1.75 23.47 -17.29
N LEU A 63 0.61 23.87 -17.86
CA LEU A 63 -0.16 23.03 -18.77
C LEU A 63 0.54 22.84 -20.12
N GLY A 64 1.63 23.54 -20.44
CA GLY A 64 2.35 23.44 -21.72
C GLY A 64 1.49 23.83 -22.92
N ILE A 65 0.59 24.80 -22.75
CA ILE A 65 -0.34 25.27 -23.79
C ILE A 65 -0.05 26.74 -24.09
N GLY A 66 0.11 27.08 -25.37
CA GLY A 66 0.16 28.48 -25.81
C GLY A 66 -1.20 29.18 -25.73
N MET A 67 -1.18 30.52 -25.69
CA MET A 67 -2.38 31.35 -25.70
C MET A 67 -3.34 30.97 -26.85
N GLY A 68 -4.65 30.94 -26.56
CA GLY A 68 -5.71 30.77 -27.56
C GLY A 68 -6.21 29.34 -27.80
N LYS A 69 -5.59 28.32 -27.21
CA LYS A 69 -6.08 26.93 -27.31
C LYS A 69 -7.18 26.59 -26.29
N ILE A 70 -7.25 27.32 -25.18
CA ILE A 70 -8.29 27.22 -24.15
C ILE A 70 -8.83 28.61 -23.79
N SER A 71 -10.02 28.65 -23.19
CA SER A 71 -10.59 29.89 -22.68
C SER A 71 -9.82 30.34 -21.43
N TRP A 72 -9.67 31.65 -21.24
CA TRP A 72 -9.14 32.20 -19.99
C TRP A 72 -9.94 31.81 -18.75
N LYS A 73 -11.23 31.49 -18.93
CA LYS A 73 -12.13 31.03 -17.87
C LYS A 73 -12.03 29.53 -17.58
N ASP A 74 -11.28 28.79 -18.39
CA ASP A 74 -10.98 27.38 -18.13
C ASP A 74 -9.93 27.24 -17.01
N ILE A 75 -9.23 28.32 -16.66
CA ILE A 75 -8.32 28.41 -15.52
C ILE A 75 -8.92 29.41 -14.55
N GLU A 76 -9.11 29.03 -13.30
CA GLU A 76 -9.67 29.89 -12.26
C GLU A 76 -8.71 29.98 -11.07
N ILE A 77 -8.40 31.20 -10.64
CA ILE A 77 -7.56 31.48 -9.48
C ILE A 77 -8.47 31.79 -8.29
N ILE A 78 -8.55 30.85 -7.35
CA ILE A 78 -9.36 30.97 -6.14
C ILE A 78 -8.48 31.26 -4.93
N HIS A 79 -9.03 31.97 -3.94
CA HIS A 79 -8.32 32.28 -2.71
C HIS A 79 -9.08 31.73 -1.50
N ASP A 80 -8.38 31.15 -0.54
CA ASP A 80 -8.99 30.74 0.72
C ASP A 80 -9.30 31.93 1.65
N LYS A 81 -9.89 31.65 2.83
CA LYS A 81 -10.21 32.68 3.83
C LYS A 81 -8.98 33.45 4.34
N LYS A 82 -7.78 32.88 4.22
CA LYS A 82 -6.50 33.49 4.60
C LYS A 82 -5.82 34.20 3.43
N GLY A 83 -6.43 34.17 2.24
CA GLY A 83 -5.88 34.78 1.02
C GLY A 83 -4.86 33.92 0.28
N LYS A 84 -4.70 32.63 0.62
CA LYS A 84 -3.79 31.73 -0.12
C LYS A 84 -4.39 31.39 -1.49
N PRO A 85 -3.67 31.61 -2.61
CA PRO A 85 -4.16 31.28 -3.94
C PRO A 85 -4.10 29.77 -4.21
N SER A 86 -5.04 29.27 -5.01
CA SER A 86 -5.06 27.92 -5.56
C SER A 86 -5.73 27.92 -6.94
N VAL A 87 -5.56 26.84 -7.70
CA VAL A 87 -6.01 26.73 -9.09
C VAL A 87 -7.21 25.79 -9.17
N ARG A 88 -8.25 26.20 -9.88
CA ARG A 88 -9.34 25.32 -10.32
C ARG A 88 -9.41 25.33 -11.84
N LEU A 89 -9.38 24.15 -12.45
CA LEU A 89 -9.48 24.00 -13.90
C LEU A 89 -10.91 23.57 -14.28
N ARG A 90 -11.42 24.10 -15.39
CA ARG A 90 -12.74 23.80 -15.94
C ARG A 90 -12.65 23.50 -17.44
N GLY A 91 -13.69 22.89 -18.00
CA GLY A 91 -13.85 22.72 -19.45
C GLY A 91 -12.65 22.08 -20.15
N LYS A 92 -12.14 22.73 -21.20
CA LYS A 92 -10.98 22.25 -21.97
C LYS A 92 -9.69 22.31 -21.16
N GLY A 93 -9.55 23.27 -20.24
CA GLY A 93 -8.41 23.34 -19.31
C GLY A 93 -8.33 22.11 -18.42
N TYR A 94 -9.47 21.66 -17.88
CA TYR A 94 -9.55 20.40 -17.14
C TYR A 94 -9.26 19.19 -18.04
N SER A 95 -9.83 19.14 -19.24
CA SER A 95 -9.61 18.00 -20.15
C SER A 95 -8.14 17.81 -20.53
N ILE A 96 -7.39 18.91 -20.74
CA ILE A 96 -5.95 18.84 -21.04
C ILE A 96 -5.14 18.53 -19.78
N PHE A 97 -5.57 19.01 -18.62
CA PHE A 97 -4.98 18.63 -17.34
C PHE A 97 -5.13 17.14 -17.07
N SER A 98 -6.33 16.57 -17.24
CA SER A 98 -6.61 15.14 -17.09
C SER A 98 -5.93 14.27 -18.15
N GLY A 99 -5.66 14.80 -19.34
CA GLY A 99 -4.92 14.10 -20.40
C GLY A 99 -3.39 14.21 -20.28
N LYS A 100 -2.88 14.98 -19.31
CA LYS A 100 -1.46 15.11 -19.02
C LYS A 100 -1.15 14.45 -17.68
N THR A 101 0.12 14.10 -17.49
CA THR A 101 0.63 13.50 -16.26
C THR A 101 0.80 14.52 -15.12
N ILE A 102 -0.20 15.38 -14.87
CA ILE A 102 -0.20 16.38 -13.79
C ILE A 102 -1.43 16.11 -12.90
N ASP A 103 -1.19 15.82 -11.62
CA ASP A 103 -2.23 15.53 -10.63
C ASP A 103 -2.62 16.74 -9.80
N ASN A 104 -1.70 17.70 -9.62
CA ASN A 104 -1.94 18.90 -8.83
C ASN A 104 -1.18 20.10 -9.38
N ILE A 105 -1.72 21.31 -9.20
CA ILE A 105 -1.03 22.56 -9.54
C ILE A 105 -1.00 23.46 -8.30
N HIS A 106 0.21 23.70 -7.79
CA HIS A 106 0.46 24.68 -6.75
C HIS A 106 0.71 26.03 -7.37
N ILE A 107 0.23 27.12 -6.76
CA ILE A 107 0.46 28.48 -7.25
C ILE A 107 0.80 29.43 -6.10
N SER A 108 1.67 30.39 -6.40
CA SER A 108 1.98 31.53 -5.54
C SER A 108 1.92 32.80 -6.37
N ILE A 109 1.37 33.87 -5.80
CA ILE A 109 1.19 35.16 -6.46
C ILE A 109 1.73 36.25 -5.52
N SER A 110 2.57 37.12 -6.07
CA SER A 110 3.11 38.29 -5.38
C SER A 110 2.96 39.52 -6.26
N HIS A 111 2.81 40.70 -5.66
CA HIS A 111 2.76 41.94 -6.43
C HIS A 111 3.37 43.10 -5.64
N GLU A 112 3.89 44.06 -6.39
CA GLU A 112 4.35 45.37 -5.95
C GLU A 112 3.58 46.42 -6.78
N LYS A 113 3.80 47.72 -6.54
CA LYS A 113 3.25 48.83 -7.32
C LYS A 113 3.42 48.65 -8.84
N ASP A 114 4.59 48.24 -9.31
CA ASP A 114 4.89 48.25 -10.75
C ASP A 114 4.69 46.90 -11.45
N TYR A 115 4.84 45.80 -10.70
CA TYR A 115 4.81 44.44 -11.26
C TYR A 115 4.02 43.47 -10.39
N ALA A 116 3.38 42.50 -11.05
CA ALA A 116 2.84 41.31 -10.43
C ALA A 116 3.51 40.07 -11.02
N ILE A 117 3.83 39.10 -10.18
CA ILE A 117 4.47 37.83 -10.55
C ILE A 117 3.65 36.66 -10.02
N ALA A 118 3.60 35.59 -10.80
CA ALA A 118 3.06 34.31 -10.35
C ALA A 118 4.00 33.16 -10.67
N TYR A 119 4.07 32.20 -9.76
CA TYR A 119 4.80 30.95 -9.93
C TYR A 119 3.83 29.79 -9.75
N ALA A 120 3.82 28.86 -10.70
CA ALA A 120 2.98 27.66 -10.66
C ALA A 120 3.85 26.40 -10.83
N VAL A 121 3.50 25.34 -10.10
CA VAL A 121 4.20 24.06 -10.10
C VAL A 121 3.19 22.95 -10.36
N GLY A 122 3.37 22.24 -11.47
CA GLY A 122 2.66 21.01 -11.77
C GLY A 122 3.33 19.82 -11.08
N GLU A 123 2.57 19.11 -10.28
CA GLU A 123 3.00 17.91 -9.56
C GLU A 123 2.28 16.68 -10.12
N ARG A 124 3.05 15.62 -10.37
CA ARG A 124 2.56 14.27 -10.66
C ARG A 124 2.66 13.39 -9.44
N ASN A 125 1.59 12.70 -9.12
CA ASN A 125 1.57 11.51 -8.29
C ASN A 125 2.07 10.35 -9.16
N SER A 126 3.37 10.09 -9.11
CA SER A 126 4.09 9.15 -9.96
C SER A 126 3.67 7.68 -9.86
N CYS A 127 2.53 7.34 -9.27
CA CYS A 127 2.22 5.98 -8.85
C CYS A 127 1.05 5.31 -9.59
N GLY A 128 0.18 6.05 -10.29
CA GLY A 128 -1.10 5.51 -10.77
C GLY A 128 -1.11 4.94 -12.19
N ASP A 129 -0.50 5.64 -13.15
CA ASP A 129 -0.83 5.42 -14.58
C ASP A 129 -0.07 4.27 -15.25
N GLU A 130 1.06 3.82 -14.68
CA GLU A 130 1.83 2.68 -15.19
C GLU A 130 1.37 1.33 -14.61
N ILE A 131 0.53 1.34 -13.56
CA ILE A 131 0.05 0.13 -12.90
C ILE A 131 -1.31 -0.28 -13.47
N VAL A 132 -1.33 -1.39 -14.21
CA VAL A 132 -2.56 -2.01 -14.71
C VAL A 132 -3.09 -2.99 -13.66
N VAL A 133 -4.29 -2.74 -13.18
CA VAL A 133 -5.00 -3.59 -12.21
C VAL A 133 -6.04 -4.45 -12.94
N ASP A 134 -6.05 -5.75 -12.64
CA ASP A 134 -7.05 -6.73 -13.11
C ASP A 134 -8.37 -6.51 -12.38
N GLU A 135 -9.46 -6.32 -13.13
CA GLU A 135 -10.80 -6.07 -12.59
C GLU A 135 -11.31 -7.23 -11.72
N ASN A 136 -10.90 -8.47 -12.01
CA ASN A 136 -11.29 -9.61 -11.19
C ASN A 136 -10.72 -9.50 -9.78
N MET A 137 -9.49 -8.99 -9.63
CA MET A 137 -8.85 -8.79 -8.33
C MET A 137 -9.51 -7.67 -7.52
N ILE A 138 -10.04 -6.66 -8.21
CA ILE A 138 -10.74 -5.54 -7.57
C ILE A 138 -12.00 -6.05 -6.85
N SER A 139 -12.73 -6.99 -7.44
CA SER A 139 -13.95 -7.56 -6.84
C SER A 139 -13.73 -8.33 -5.53
N ILE A 140 -12.51 -8.79 -5.27
CA ILE A 140 -12.12 -9.49 -4.05
C ILE A 140 -11.84 -8.51 -2.90
N LEU A 141 -11.44 -7.27 -3.23
CA LEU A 141 -11.03 -6.27 -2.23
C LEU A 141 -12.23 -5.89 -1.32
N PRO A 142 -12.10 -5.98 0.01
CA PRO A 142 -13.21 -5.71 0.92
C PRO A 142 -13.52 -4.21 0.93
N LYS A 143 -14.81 -3.86 0.79
CA LYS A 143 -15.27 -2.46 0.87
C LYS A 143 -15.30 -1.99 2.32
N ARG A 144 -14.62 -0.88 2.61
CA ARG A 144 -14.72 -0.21 3.92
C ARG A 144 -16.06 0.51 4.07
N LYS A 145 -16.78 0.23 5.16
CA LYS A 145 -18.06 0.87 5.48
C LYS A 145 -17.82 2.20 6.19
N LYS A 146 -18.59 3.25 5.86
CA LYS A 146 -18.49 4.57 6.52
C LYS A 146 -18.74 4.49 8.03
N ASP A 147 -19.70 3.68 8.44
CA ASP A 147 -20.03 3.42 9.84
C ASP A 147 -19.37 2.10 10.28
N SER A 148 -18.11 2.18 10.69
CA SER A 148 -17.31 1.02 11.12
C SER A 148 -16.27 1.44 12.16
N TYR A 149 -15.82 0.47 12.94
CA TYR A 149 -14.75 0.62 13.92
C TYR A 149 -13.65 -0.42 13.68
N LYS A 150 -12.51 -0.26 14.36
CA LYS A 150 -11.32 -1.13 14.20
C LYS A 150 -11.62 -2.63 14.29
N GLY A 151 -12.58 -3.06 15.12
CA GLY A 151 -12.95 -4.46 15.26
C GLY A 151 -13.65 -5.06 14.02
N ASN A 152 -14.18 -4.24 13.11
CA ASN A 152 -14.79 -4.75 11.87
C ASN A 152 -13.77 -5.21 10.82
N TYR A 153 -12.50 -4.85 10.98
CA TYR A 153 -11.45 -5.09 10.00
C TYR A 153 -10.41 -6.11 10.51
N GLY A 154 -10.84 -7.01 11.40
CA GLY A 154 -10.02 -8.08 11.92
C GLY A 154 -9.08 -7.68 13.06
N ARG A 155 -8.92 -8.62 13.99
CA ARG A 155 -7.88 -8.70 15.01
C ARG A 155 -6.92 -9.80 14.60
N VAL A 156 -5.75 -9.44 14.11
CA VAL A 156 -4.78 -10.43 13.63
C VAL A 156 -3.56 -10.52 14.54
N GLY A 157 -3.03 -11.72 14.70
CA GLY A 157 -1.82 -11.97 15.48
C GLY A 157 -0.65 -12.42 14.60
N VAL A 158 0.57 -11.95 14.90
CA VAL A 158 1.81 -12.42 14.31
C VAL A 158 2.64 -13.05 15.42
N ILE A 159 2.79 -14.37 15.41
CA ILE A 159 3.71 -15.11 16.28
C ILE A 159 5.04 -15.23 15.53
N GLY A 160 5.99 -14.38 15.92
CA GLY A 160 7.21 -14.19 15.17
C GLY A 160 8.34 -13.57 15.98
N GLY A 161 9.55 -13.69 15.45
CA GLY A 161 10.74 -13.06 15.99
C GLY A 161 11.53 -13.88 17.00
N SER A 162 12.80 -13.52 17.07
CA SER A 162 13.80 -13.99 18.02
C SER A 162 14.86 -12.89 18.18
N LEU A 163 15.82 -13.07 19.10
CA LEU A 163 16.97 -12.16 19.24
C LEU A 163 17.70 -11.90 17.92
N LYS A 164 17.77 -12.92 17.04
CA LYS A 164 18.43 -12.81 15.73
C LYS A 164 17.54 -12.16 14.67
N TYR A 165 16.23 -12.39 14.74
CA TYR A 165 15.30 -12.10 13.63
C TYR A 165 14.18 -11.12 14.02
N THR A 166 14.53 -10.00 14.64
CA THR A 166 13.56 -8.96 15.05
C THR A 166 12.90 -8.23 13.86
N GLY A 167 13.50 -8.27 12.66
CA GLY A 167 12.96 -7.60 11.48
C GLY A 167 11.73 -8.30 10.86
N ALA A 168 11.66 -9.62 10.95
CA ALA A 168 10.60 -10.43 10.33
C ALA A 168 9.20 -10.15 10.91
N PRO A 169 8.98 -10.21 12.25
CA PRO A 169 7.66 -9.86 12.81
C PRO A 169 7.31 -8.39 12.56
N PHE A 170 8.29 -7.48 12.49
CA PHE A 170 8.04 -6.08 12.15
C PHE A 170 7.44 -5.92 10.76
N LEU A 171 8.08 -6.50 9.73
CA LEU A 171 7.60 -6.40 8.34
C LEU A 171 6.22 -7.05 8.18
N CYS A 172 6.00 -8.21 8.82
CA CYS A 172 4.72 -8.92 8.79
C CYS A 172 3.59 -8.11 9.46
N SER A 173 3.82 -7.58 10.67
CA SER A 173 2.80 -6.81 11.38
C SER A 173 2.50 -5.47 10.69
N LYS A 174 3.54 -4.75 10.24
CA LYS A 174 3.37 -3.45 9.58
C LYS A 174 2.68 -3.56 8.22
N SER A 175 3.00 -4.61 7.46
CA SER A 175 2.29 -4.90 6.20
C SER A 175 0.83 -5.29 6.44
N SER A 176 0.53 -5.99 7.53
CA SER A 176 -0.86 -6.30 7.92
C SER A 176 -1.68 -5.03 8.18
N LEU A 177 -1.13 -4.07 8.94
CA LEU A 177 -1.78 -2.76 9.15
C LEU A 177 -1.96 -2.00 7.84
N LYS A 178 -0.93 -1.94 7.00
CA LYS A 178 -0.98 -1.24 5.70
C LYS A 178 -1.95 -1.90 4.71
N THR A 179 -2.29 -3.17 4.92
CA THR A 179 -3.27 -3.92 4.11
C THR A 179 -4.72 -3.72 4.60
N GLY A 180 -4.90 -3.10 5.78
CA GLY A 180 -6.19 -2.67 6.26
C GLY A 180 -6.70 -3.40 7.50
N SER A 181 -5.88 -4.24 8.15
CA SER A 181 -6.22 -4.81 9.46
C SER A 181 -6.56 -3.72 10.47
N GLY A 182 -7.61 -3.94 11.25
CA GLY A 182 -8.05 -2.96 12.25
C GLY A 182 -7.25 -3.02 13.55
N LEU A 183 -6.88 -4.22 13.99
CA LEU A 183 -5.97 -4.45 15.12
C LEU A 183 -4.92 -5.49 14.75
N VAL A 184 -3.65 -5.18 15.01
CA VAL A 184 -2.52 -6.08 14.75
C VAL A 184 -1.73 -6.27 16.04
N TYR A 185 -1.59 -7.53 16.43
CA TYR A 185 -0.87 -7.95 17.62
C TYR A 185 0.40 -8.69 17.20
N SER A 186 1.54 -8.23 17.68
CA SER A 186 2.82 -8.94 17.53
C SER A 186 3.10 -9.71 18.81
N ILE A 187 2.95 -11.03 18.77
CA ILE A 187 3.27 -11.95 19.87
C ILE A 187 4.73 -12.35 19.73
N VAL A 188 5.56 -12.00 20.71
CA VAL A 188 7.02 -12.10 20.61
C VAL A 188 7.67 -12.56 21.91
N PRO A 189 8.89 -13.14 21.90
CA PRO A 189 9.64 -13.43 23.11
C PRO A 189 9.92 -12.16 23.92
N LYS A 190 9.81 -12.24 25.25
CA LYS A 190 9.98 -11.09 26.16
C LYS A 190 11.31 -10.38 25.97
N SER A 191 12.39 -11.10 25.66
CA SER A 191 13.72 -10.51 25.44
C SER A 191 13.80 -9.55 24.25
N ILE A 192 12.85 -9.60 23.30
CA ILE A 192 12.82 -8.69 22.14
C ILE A 192 11.71 -7.64 22.19
N ARG A 193 10.91 -7.64 23.26
CA ARG A 193 9.77 -6.71 23.44
C ARG A 193 10.20 -5.26 23.27
N ASP A 194 11.25 -4.82 23.95
CA ASP A 194 11.66 -3.41 23.95
C ASP A 194 12.21 -2.99 22.59
N ILE A 195 12.97 -3.88 21.94
CA ILE A 195 13.50 -3.66 20.58
C ILE A 195 12.36 -3.40 19.60
N LEU A 196 11.30 -4.21 19.70
CA LEU A 196 10.15 -4.10 18.82
C LEU A 196 9.24 -2.93 19.20
N SER A 197 9.11 -2.60 20.49
CA SER A 197 8.32 -1.46 20.96
C SER A 197 8.89 -0.12 20.49
N VAL A 198 10.20 -0.06 20.18
CA VAL A 198 10.80 1.12 19.52
C VAL A 198 10.43 1.20 18.04
N LYS A 199 10.22 0.06 17.36
CA LYS A 199 9.88 -0.01 15.94
C LYS A 199 8.38 0.13 15.68
N PHE A 200 7.56 -0.38 16.59
CA PHE A 200 6.11 -0.36 16.50
C PHE A 200 5.55 0.94 17.09
N THR A 201 4.64 1.56 16.36
CA THR A 201 3.93 2.77 16.83
C THR A 201 2.44 2.48 16.99
N GLU A 202 1.86 1.70 16.08
CA GLU A 202 0.44 1.38 16.06
C GLU A 202 0.15 -0.08 16.44
N GLU A 203 1.09 -0.99 16.16
CA GLU A 203 0.98 -2.41 16.49
C GLU A 203 1.06 -2.65 18.01
N ILE A 204 0.28 -3.61 18.49
CA ILE A 204 0.27 -3.98 19.90
C ILE A 204 1.31 -5.08 20.12
N VAL A 205 2.30 -4.81 20.97
CA VAL A 205 3.31 -5.82 21.35
C VAL A 205 2.80 -6.62 22.54
N ILE A 206 2.62 -7.92 22.32
CA ILE A 206 2.36 -8.89 23.37
C ILE A 206 3.65 -9.70 23.55
N SER A 207 4.19 -9.68 24.77
CA SER A 207 5.39 -10.44 25.10
C SER A 207 5.04 -11.68 25.90
N VAL A 208 5.57 -12.84 25.51
CA VAL A 208 5.50 -14.09 26.28
C VAL A 208 6.84 -14.33 26.97
N GLU A 209 6.85 -14.92 28.18
CA GLU A 209 8.10 -15.23 28.88
C GLU A 209 8.96 -16.17 28.01
N ASP A 210 10.27 -15.93 28.01
CA ASP A 210 11.22 -16.69 27.20
C ASP A 210 12.44 -17.15 28.00
N ASP A 211 12.40 -16.98 29.33
CA ASP A 211 13.48 -17.34 30.25
C ASP A 211 14.84 -16.76 29.85
N LYS A 212 14.83 -15.57 29.22
CA LYS A 212 16.00 -14.88 28.67
C LYS A 212 16.72 -15.65 27.56
N LYS A 213 16.08 -16.66 26.95
CA LYS A 213 16.61 -17.40 25.80
C LYS A 213 16.55 -16.57 24.51
N GLY A 214 15.56 -15.68 24.41
CA GLY A 214 15.37 -14.81 23.26
C GLY A 214 14.76 -15.48 22.04
N PHE A 215 14.09 -16.61 22.24
CA PHE A 215 13.24 -17.32 21.30
C PHE A 215 12.07 -17.93 22.07
N PHE A 216 11.03 -18.38 21.37
CA PHE A 216 9.84 -18.94 22.02
C PHE A 216 10.16 -20.25 22.75
N ASN A 217 9.52 -20.46 23.90
CA ASN A 217 9.60 -21.72 24.62
C ASN A 217 8.20 -22.11 25.12
N LEU A 218 8.12 -23.19 25.90
CA LEU A 218 6.86 -23.67 26.45
C LEU A 218 6.44 -23.02 27.77
N SER A 219 7.28 -22.19 28.42
CA SER A 219 6.99 -21.69 29.76
C SER A 219 5.79 -20.74 29.83
N SER A 220 5.39 -20.16 28.70
CA SER A 220 4.21 -19.31 28.55
C SER A 220 3.19 -19.83 27.52
N MET A 221 3.17 -21.15 27.27
CA MET A 221 2.28 -21.72 26.25
C MET A 221 0.80 -21.45 26.54
N ASP A 222 0.34 -21.66 27.77
CA ASP A 222 -1.06 -21.43 28.15
C ASP A 222 -1.45 -19.94 28.03
N GLU A 223 -0.56 -19.04 28.44
CA GLU A 223 -0.77 -17.60 28.28
C GLU A 223 -0.88 -17.23 26.79
N MET A 224 0.01 -17.76 25.96
CA MET A 224 -0.02 -17.54 24.52
C MET A 224 -1.31 -18.06 23.89
N LEU A 225 -1.73 -19.29 24.21
CA LEU A 225 -2.98 -19.88 23.70
C LEU A 225 -4.21 -19.04 24.08
N ASN A 226 -4.24 -18.54 25.31
CA ASN A 226 -5.31 -17.63 25.76
C ASN A 226 -5.30 -16.32 24.97
N GLN A 227 -4.13 -15.71 24.75
CA GLN A 227 -4.01 -14.46 24.01
C GLN A 227 -4.42 -14.60 22.54
N ILE A 228 -4.04 -15.69 21.89
CA ILE A 228 -4.36 -15.89 20.46
C ILE A 228 -5.80 -16.33 20.23
N SER A 229 -6.51 -16.83 21.25
CA SER A 229 -7.88 -17.34 21.12
C SER A 229 -8.90 -16.28 20.65
N GLU A 230 -8.62 -15.00 20.89
CA GLU A 230 -9.45 -13.84 20.53
C GLU A 230 -9.10 -13.26 19.14
N MET A 231 -8.15 -13.86 18.42
CA MET A 231 -7.70 -13.39 17.11
C MET A 231 -8.54 -14.01 15.98
N ASP A 232 -8.87 -13.19 15.00
CA ASP A 232 -9.61 -13.60 13.80
C ASP A 232 -8.72 -14.38 12.82
N ALA A 233 -7.39 -14.15 12.82
CA ALA A 233 -6.41 -14.91 12.05
C ALA A 233 -4.99 -14.77 12.65
N LEU A 234 -4.10 -15.72 12.37
CA LEU A 234 -2.71 -15.71 12.83
C LEU A 234 -1.71 -15.91 11.69
N ALA A 235 -0.56 -15.24 11.75
CA ALA A 235 0.66 -15.65 11.06
C ALA A 235 1.61 -16.31 12.05
N LEU A 236 2.23 -17.42 11.64
CA LEU A 236 3.15 -18.20 12.48
C LEU A 236 4.41 -18.53 11.68
N GLY A 237 5.57 -18.22 12.26
CA GLY A 237 6.86 -18.62 11.68
C GLY A 237 7.85 -17.53 11.27
N PRO A 238 7.46 -16.28 10.94
CA PRO A 238 8.42 -15.23 10.60
C PRO A 238 9.45 -14.97 11.70
N GLY A 239 10.67 -15.50 11.52
CA GLY A 239 11.82 -15.26 12.39
C GLY A 239 11.76 -15.92 13.78
N ILE A 240 11.04 -17.03 13.95
CA ILE A 240 10.90 -17.68 15.27
C ILE A 240 12.15 -18.48 15.74
N ASP A 241 13.19 -18.56 14.90
CA ASP A 241 14.40 -19.38 15.11
C ASP A 241 14.08 -20.89 15.20
N ARG A 242 15.11 -21.74 15.23
CA ARG A 242 14.98 -23.20 15.05
C ARG A 242 15.35 -24.01 16.29
N ASP A 243 14.78 -23.63 17.42
CA ASP A 243 14.91 -24.38 18.68
C ASP A 243 13.85 -25.50 18.80
N GLU A 244 14.13 -26.53 19.61
CA GLU A 244 13.21 -27.66 19.80
C GLU A 244 11.97 -27.26 20.62
N GLU A 245 12.09 -26.36 21.61
CA GLU A 245 10.91 -25.87 22.32
C GLU A 245 10.03 -24.97 21.43
N THR A 246 10.65 -24.19 20.52
CA THR A 246 9.91 -23.42 19.51
C THR A 246 9.12 -24.36 18.59
N LYS A 247 9.68 -25.52 18.22
CA LYS A 247 8.99 -26.52 17.42
C LYS A 247 7.73 -27.02 18.12
N GLU A 248 7.85 -27.39 19.41
CA GLU A 248 6.71 -27.85 20.21
C GLU A 248 5.63 -26.76 20.31
N MET A 249 6.02 -25.50 20.54
CA MET A 249 5.11 -24.34 20.51
C MET A 249 4.35 -24.23 19.18
N VAL A 250 5.04 -24.37 18.04
CA VAL A 250 4.39 -24.30 16.72
C VAL A 250 3.31 -25.37 16.57
N PHE A 251 3.58 -26.60 17.00
CA PHE A 251 2.59 -27.68 16.94
C PHE A 251 1.42 -27.44 17.90
N GLU A 252 1.67 -26.93 19.10
CA GLU A 252 0.60 -26.56 20.04
C GLU A 252 -0.30 -25.45 19.49
N VAL A 253 0.26 -24.42 18.85
CA VAL A 253 -0.53 -23.38 18.19
C VAL A 253 -1.37 -23.97 17.05
N LEU A 254 -0.78 -24.80 16.19
CA LEU A 254 -1.48 -25.42 15.05
C LEU A 254 -2.67 -26.29 15.48
N LYS A 255 -2.53 -27.01 16.60
CA LYS A 255 -3.56 -27.90 17.15
C LYS A 255 -4.68 -27.14 17.86
N ASN A 256 -4.34 -26.12 18.64
CA ASN A 256 -5.29 -25.47 19.54
C ASN A 256 -6.00 -24.24 18.92
N PHE A 257 -5.36 -23.51 18.00
CA PHE A 257 -5.99 -22.36 17.36
C PHE A 257 -6.91 -22.78 16.20
N LYS A 258 -8.19 -22.45 16.31
CA LYS A 258 -9.22 -22.90 15.34
C LYS A 258 -9.44 -21.94 14.17
N GLY A 259 -8.97 -20.70 14.26
CA GLY A 259 -9.07 -19.71 13.18
C GLY A 259 -8.07 -19.96 12.05
N PRO A 260 -8.09 -19.14 10.98
CA PRO A 260 -7.14 -19.19 9.87
C PRO A 260 -5.69 -18.95 10.29
N ILE A 261 -4.77 -19.76 9.79
CA ILE A 261 -3.31 -19.57 9.96
C ILE A 261 -2.63 -19.36 8.62
N VAL A 262 -1.74 -18.37 8.54
CA VAL A 262 -0.68 -18.29 7.53
C VAL A 262 0.61 -18.83 8.15
N LEU A 263 1.09 -19.97 7.66
CA LEU A 263 2.33 -20.60 8.11
C LEU A 263 3.44 -20.29 7.11
N ASP A 264 4.49 -19.62 7.57
CA ASP A 264 5.62 -19.16 6.74
C ASP A 264 6.96 -19.50 7.38
N ALA A 265 8.04 -19.41 6.59
CA ALA A 265 9.42 -19.45 7.06
C ALA A 265 9.72 -20.62 8.01
N ASP A 266 10.16 -20.34 9.25
CA ASP A 266 10.53 -21.38 10.21
C ASP A 266 9.32 -22.21 10.68
N GLY A 267 8.10 -21.68 10.59
CA GLY A 267 6.88 -22.47 10.77
C GLY A 267 6.77 -23.61 9.75
N LEU A 268 7.15 -23.34 8.49
CA LEU A 268 7.22 -24.36 7.43
C LEU A 268 8.40 -25.31 7.62
N TYR A 269 9.51 -24.82 8.18
CA TYR A 269 10.63 -25.67 8.58
C TYR A 269 10.16 -26.72 9.61
N PHE A 270 9.46 -26.31 10.67
CA PHE A 270 8.95 -27.23 11.69
C PHE A 270 7.86 -28.15 11.16
N LEU A 271 6.97 -27.65 10.29
CA LEU A 271 5.97 -28.46 9.62
C LEU A 271 6.58 -29.62 8.82
N SER A 272 7.81 -29.47 8.31
CA SER A 272 8.47 -30.55 7.56
C SER A 272 8.85 -31.78 8.39
N PHE A 273 8.83 -31.67 9.72
CA PHE A 273 9.07 -32.79 10.63
C PHE A 273 7.83 -33.65 10.84
N ASP A 274 6.64 -33.04 10.79
CA ASP A 274 5.37 -33.73 10.96
C ASP A 274 4.26 -33.00 10.18
N LEU A 275 3.92 -33.55 9.01
CA LEU A 275 2.84 -33.03 8.17
C LEU A 275 1.46 -33.49 8.64
N ASP A 276 1.39 -34.51 9.50
CA ASP A 276 0.12 -35.13 9.87
C ASP A 276 -0.69 -34.22 10.80
N VAL A 277 -0.04 -33.26 11.48
CA VAL A 277 -0.71 -32.18 12.21
C VAL A 277 -1.72 -31.41 11.34
N LEU A 278 -1.51 -31.34 10.01
CA LEU A 278 -2.45 -30.67 9.11
C LEU A 278 -3.77 -31.42 8.97
N TYR A 279 -3.79 -32.75 9.18
CA TYR A 279 -5.04 -33.52 9.22
C TYR A 279 -5.79 -33.32 10.54
N GLU A 280 -5.07 -33.08 11.64
CA GLU A 280 -5.67 -32.82 12.96
C GLU A 280 -6.27 -31.41 13.05
N ARG A 281 -5.69 -30.48 12.29
CA ARG A 281 -6.08 -29.08 12.28
C ARG A 281 -7.47 -28.86 11.67
N LYS A 282 -8.31 -28.12 12.39
CA LYS A 282 -9.71 -27.82 11.98
C LYS A 282 -9.88 -26.46 11.31
N GLY A 283 -8.93 -25.54 11.50
CA GLY A 283 -8.97 -24.20 10.93
C GLY A 283 -8.35 -24.10 9.54
N PRO A 284 -8.73 -23.11 8.72
CA PRO A 284 -8.07 -22.85 7.45
C PRO A 284 -6.57 -22.67 7.61
N THR A 285 -5.80 -23.15 6.64
CA THR A 285 -4.34 -23.03 6.64
C THR A 285 -3.84 -22.61 5.28
N VAL A 286 -3.10 -21.51 5.25
CA VAL A 286 -2.33 -21.05 4.10
C VAL A 286 -0.86 -21.33 4.41
N ILE A 287 -0.16 -22.02 3.51
CA ILE A 287 1.28 -22.15 3.57
C ILE A 287 1.92 -21.30 2.48
N THR A 288 3.03 -20.64 2.79
CA THR A 288 3.70 -19.72 1.85
C THR A 288 5.14 -20.13 1.49
N PRO A 289 5.41 -21.39 1.10
CA PRO A 289 6.78 -21.84 0.88
C PRO A 289 7.43 -21.17 -0.34
N HIS A 290 8.71 -20.82 -0.23
CA HIS A 290 9.58 -20.70 -1.39
C HIS A 290 10.02 -22.09 -1.89
N MET A 291 10.70 -22.15 -3.04
CA MET A 291 11.07 -23.43 -3.67
C MET A 291 11.82 -24.40 -2.74
N GLY A 292 12.84 -23.91 -2.02
CA GLY A 292 13.57 -24.71 -1.02
C GLY A 292 12.73 -25.19 0.18
N GLU A 293 11.82 -24.37 0.72
CA GLU A 293 10.88 -24.80 1.77
C GLU A 293 9.93 -25.88 1.25
N PHE A 294 9.38 -25.68 0.05
CA PHE A 294 8.46 -26.65 -0.55
C PHE A 294 9.14 -27.99 -0.88
N SER A 295 10.36 -27.93 -1.41
CA SER A 295 11.22 -29.10 -1.65
C SER A 295 11.42 -29.92 -0.37
N ARG A 296 11.64 -29.26 0.77
CA ARG A 296 11.75 -29.90 2.08
C ARG A 296 10.45 -30.58 2.50
N LEU A 297 9.31 -29.90 2.34
CA LEU A 297 7.99 -30.43 2.70
C LEU A 297 7.64 -31.69 1.90
N ILE A 298 7.90 -31.70 0.59
CA ILE A 298 7.49 -32.82 -0.28
C ILE A 298 8.59 -33.85 -0.54
N LYS A 299 9.81 -33.61 -0.06
CA LYS A 299 10.99 -34.47 -0.23
C LYS A 299 11.34 -34.75 -1.69
N LEU A 300 11.26 -33.72 -2.54
CA LEU A 300 11.67 -33.76 -3.97
C LEU A 300 12.68 -32.65 -4.26
N SER A 301 13.48 -32.80 -5.32
CA SER A 301 14.44 -31.77 -5.72
C SER A 301 13.73 -30.49 -6.21
N PRO A 302 14.31 -29.30 -6.00
CA PRO A 302 13.81 -28.06 -6.58
C PRO A 302 13.64 -28.13 -8.11
N GLU A 303 14.51 -28.86 -8.81
CA GLU A 303 14.50 -29.06 -10.26
C GLU A 303 13.26 -29.82 -10.72
N ASP A 304 12.92 -30.93 -10.04
CA ASP A 304 11.73 -31.73 -10.34
C ASP A 304 10.45 -30.91 -10.16
N ILE A 305 10.40 -30.12 -9.08
CA ILE A 305 9.26 -29.27 -8.76
C ILE A 305 9.10 -28.16 -9.81
N LYS A 306 10.20 -27.56 -10.25
CA LYS A 306 10.19 -26.46 -11.22
C LYS A 306 9.52 -26.85 -12.54
N LEU A 307 9.67 -28.10 -12.98
CA LEU A 307 9.06 -28.61 -14.20
C LEU A 307 7.53 -28.68 -14.11
N ASN A 308 6.97 -28.86 -12.90
CA ASN A 308 5.53 -29.10 -12.70
C ASN A 308 4.98 -28.40 -11.44
N LYS A 309 5.33 -27.13 -11.21
CA LYS A 309 4.95 -26.36 -10.00
C LYS A 309 3.45 -26.49 -9.67
N ILE A 310 2.60 -26.27 -10.68
CA ILE A 310 1.14 -26.34 -10.54
C ILE A 310 0.71 -27.71 -10.02
N LYS A 311 1.21 -28.80 -10.62
CA LYS A 311 0.85 -30.16 -10.23
C LYS A 311 1.21 -30.43 -8.78
N TYR A 312 2.43 -30.11 -8.36
CA TYR A 312 2.88 -30.38 -6.99
C TYR A 312 2.15 -29.52 -5.97
N SER A 313 1.93 -28.23 -6.24
CA SER A 313 1.14 -27.36 -5.35
C SER A 313 -0.31 -27.82 -5.21
N LYS A 314 -0.96 -28.24 -6.32
CA LYS A 314 -2.32 -28.82 -6.28
C LYS A 314 -2.36 -30.09 -5.45
N ASN A 315 -1.44 -31.02 -5.72
CA ASN A 315 -1.40 -32.31 -5.02
C ASN A 315 -1.17 -32.14 -3.52
N PHE A 316 -0.27 -31.22 -3.13
CA PHE A 316 -0.03 -30.92 -1.73
C PHE A 316 -1.27 -30.31 -1.05
N SER A 317 -1.89 -29.32 -1.72
CA SER A 317 -3.09 -28.64 -1.22
C SER A 317 -4.25 -29.61 -1.02
N ALA A 318 -4.50 -30.49 -2.00
CA ALA A 318 -5.55 -31.51 -1.92
C ALA A 318 -5.25 -32.57 -0.86
N LYS A 319 -3.98 -33.00 -0.73
CA LYS A 319 -3.58 -34.03 0.23
C LYS A 319 -3.76 -33.55 1.67
N TYR A 320 -3.30 -32.34 1.99
CA TYR A 320 -3.25 -31.83 3.37
C TYR A 320 -4.36 -30.82 3.70
N ASN A 321 -5.30 -30.59 2.78
CA ASN A 321 -6.38 -29.62 2.93
C ASN A 321 -5.90 -28.20 3.32
N VAL A 322 -4.88 -27.70 2.60
CA VAL A 322 -4.30 -26.37 2.79
C VAL A 322 -4.30 -25.55 1.49
N ILE A 323 -4.22 -24.23 1.58
CA ILE A 323 -3.84 -23.39 0.44
C ILE A 323 -2.32 -23.37 0.33
N THR A 324 -1.79 -23.72 -0.85
CA THR A 324 -0.35 -23.63 -1.12
C THR A 324 -0.04 -22.38 -1.95
N VAL A 325 0.70 -21.44 -1.38
CA VAL A 325 1.27 -20.26 -2.04
C VAL A 325 2.75 -20.51 -2.34
N LEU A 326 3.05 -21.15 -3.47
CA LEU A 326 4.42 -21.47 -3.87
C LEU A 326 5.10 -20.23 -4.48
N LYS A 327 5.91 -19.55 -3.66
CA LYS A 327 6.58 -18.28 -3.98
C LYS A 327 7.63 -18.45 -5.08
N GLY A 328 7.76 -17.44 -5.94
CA GLY A 328 8.81 -17.31 -6.94
C GLY A 328 8.32 -16.57 -8.19
N VAL A 329 9.08 -16.61 -9.28
CA VAL A 329 8.57 -16.14 -10.58
C VAL A 329 7.33 -16.96 -10.95
N ASN A 330 6.25 -16.25 -11.28
CA ASN A 330 4.93 -16.82 -11.47
C ASN A 330 4.44 -17.60 -10.23
N THR A 331 4.28 -16.90 -9.10
CA THR A 331 3.81 -17.48 -7.84
C THR A 331 2.50 -18.24 -8.07
N ILE A 332 2.42 -19.47 -7.55
CA ILE A 332 1.24 -20.34 -7.69
C ILE A 332 0.45 -20.30 -6.39
N VAL A 333 -0.86 -20.09 -6.48
CA VAL A 333 -1.81 -20.29 -5.38
C VAL A 333 -2.70 -21.47 -5.75
N ALA A 334 -2.68 -22.55 -4.96
CA ALA A 334 -3.48 -23.75 -5.20
C ALA A 334 -4.40 -24.04 -4.00
N SER A 335 -5.64 -24.44 -4.28
CA SER A 335 -6.62 -24.81 -3.25
C SER A 335 -6.80 -26.33 -3.12
N PRO A 336 -7.31 -26.83 -1.98
CA PRO A 336 -7.66 -28.25 -1.80
C PRO A 336 -8.69 -28.74 -2.82
N GLN A 337 -9.58 -27.87 -3.27
CA GLN A 337 -10.63 -28.15 -4.25
C GLN A 337 -10.08 -28.19 -5.69
N GLY A 338 -8.79 -27.91 -5.88
CA GLY A 338 -8.11 -27.98 -7.17
C GLY A 338 -8.12 -26.69 -7.99
N ASN A 339 -8.62 -25.58 -7.43
CA ASN A 339 -8.50 -24.26 -8.02
C ASN A 339 -7.03 -23.81 -8.04
N VAL A 340 -6.63 -23.10 -9.09
CA VAL A 340 -5.27 -22.59 -9.24
C VAL A 340 -5.29 -21.17 -9.78
N TYR A 341 -4.50 -20.32 -9.15
CA TYR A 341 -4.17 -18.99 -9.64
C TYR A 341 -2.65 -18.87 -9.84
N VAL A 342 -2.27 -18.17 -10.90
CA VAL A 342 -0.85 -17.91 -11.25
C VAL A 342 -0.64 -16.40 -11.26
N ASN A 343 0.08 -15.90 -10.27
CA ASN A 343 0.37 -14.48 -10.16
C ASN A 343 1.51 -14.08 -11.09
N ARG A 344 1.25 -13.15 -12.00
CA ARG A 344 2.24 -12.65 -12.98
C ARG A 344 2.82 -11.28 -12.63
N THR A 345 2.36 -10.66 -11.55
CA THR A 345 2.89 -9.37 -11.07
C THR A 345 4.18 -9.54 -10.29
N GLY A 346 4.92 -8.45 -10.14
CA GLY A 346 6.21 -8.41 -9.46
C GLY A 346 7.40 -8.41 -10.42
N ASN A 347 8.58 -8.14 -9.86
CA ASN A 347 9.82 -7.96 -10.59
C ASN A 347 11.03 -8.49 -9.82
N PRO A 348 12.21 -8.65 -10.47
CA PRO A 348 13.41 -9.18 -9.83
C PRO A 348 13.88 -8.44 -8.58
N GLY A 349 13.60 -7.14 -8.44
CA GLY A 349 13.98 -6.36 -7.25
C GLY A 349 13.32 -6.84 -5.96
N MET A 350 12.24 -7.61 -6.06
CA MET A 350 11.57 -8.23 -4.91
C MET A 350 12.34 -9.41 -4.32
N ALA A 351 13.41 -9.88 -4.98
CA ALA A 351 14.30 -10.93 -4.48
C ALA A 351 15.24 -10.38 -3.38
N THR A 352 14.64 -9.83 -2.33
CA THR A 352 15.32 -9.21 -1.18
C THR A 352 14.80 -9.82 0.12
N ALA A 353 15.64 -9.81 1.17
CA ALA A 353 15.28 -10.35 2.47
C ALA A 353 14.06 -9.61 3.05
N GLY A 354 13.13 -10.36 3.63
CA GLY A 354 11.90 -9.83 4.23
C GLY A 354 10.72 -9.65 3.28
N SER A 355 10.90 -9.83 1.97
CA SER A 355 9.80 -9.77 0.99
C SER A 355 8.70 -10.82 1.30
N GLY A 356 9.12 -12.02 1.75
CA GLY A 356 8.20 -13.05 2.24
C GLY A 356 7.38 -12.62 3.46
N ASP A 357 8.02 -11.96 4.43
CA ASP A 357 7.34 -11.49 5.65
C ASP A 357 6.25 -10.45 5.32
N VAL A 358 6.52 -9.59 4.34
CA VAL A 358 5.53 -8.62 3.83
C VAL A 358 4.35 -9.34 3.19
N LEU A 359 4.59 -10.35 2.34
CA LEU A 359 3.52 -11.15 1.75
C LEU A 359 2.67 -11.84 2.82
N THR A 360 3.31 -12.44 3.82
CA THR A 360 2.63 -13.13 4.94
C THR A 360 1.70 -12.18 5.69
N GLY A 361 2.14 -10.95 5.96
CA GLY A 361 1.29 -9.94 6.60
C GLY A 361 0.13 -9.45 5.72
N ILE A 362 0.32 -9.33 4.40
CA ILE A 362 -0.77 -9.00 3.48
C ILE A 362 -1.85 -10.10 3.52
N ILE A 363 -1.47 -11.37 3.39
CA ILE A 363 -2.42 -12.49 3.41
C ILE A 363 -3.12 -12.59 4.78
N LEU A 364 -2.36 -12.45 5.87
CA LEU A 364 -2.90 -12.42 7.22
C LEU A 364 -3.99 -11.36 7.38
N SER A 365 -3.73 -10.16 6.87
CA SER A 365 -4.70 -9.06 6.96
C SER A 365 -6.00 -9.35 6.23
N LEU A 366 -5.92 -9.91 5.04
CA LEU A 366 -7.09 -10.24 4.22
C LEU A 366 -7.92 -11.35 4.87
N LEU A 367 -7.25 -12.38 5.42
CA LEU A 367 -7.90 -13.42 6.22
C LEU A 367 -8.63 -12.84 7.44
N GLY A 368 -7.94 -11.98 8.21
CA GLY A 368 -8.54 -11.33 9.38
C GLY A 368 -9.71 -10.41 9.05
N GLN A 369 -9.73 -9.84 7.84
CA GLN A 369 -10.85 -9.06 7.32
C GLN A 369 -12.05 -9.93 6.87
N GLY A 370 -11.94 -11.26 6.98
CA GLY A 370 -13.02 -12.21 6.72
C GLY A 370 -13.11 -12.70 5.27
N ILE A 371 -12.07 -12.49 4.46
CA ILE A 371 -11.99 -13.06 3.11
C ILE A 371 -11.55 -14.52 3.23
N ASP A 372 -12.11 -15.43 2.43
CA ASP A 372 -11.71 -16.83 2.44
C ASP A 372 -10.24 -17.02 2.04
N GLU A 373 -9.68 -18.17 2.41
CA GLU A 373 -8.25 -18.44 2.33
C GLU A 373 -7.70 -18.46 0.89
N PHE A 374 -8.50 -18.88 -0.10
CA PHE A 374 -8.06 -18.91 -1.49
C PHE A 374 -8.03 -17.50 -2.06
N HIS A 375 -9.11 -16.73 -1.92
CA HIS A 375 -9.17 -15.35 -2.41
C HIS A 375 -8.22 -14.42 -1.66
N SER A 376 -8.04 -14.60 -0.34
CA SER A 376 -7.03 -13.88 0.46
C SER A 376 -5.63 -14.12 -0.07
N SER A 377 -5.30 -15.37 -0.41
CA SER A 377 -4.00 -15.73 -0.96
C SER A 377 -3.79 -15.16 -2.37
N MET A 378 -4.81 -15.23 -3.22
CA MET A 378 -4.78 -14.66 -4.58
C MET A 378 -4.56 -13.14 -4.56
N LEU A 379 -5.41 -12.42 -3.82
CA LEU A 379 -5.31 -10.97 -3.70
C LEU A 379 -4.01 -10.57 -2.99
N GLY A 380 -3.57 -11.35 -1.99
CA GLY A 380 -2.34 -11.07 -1.26
C GLY A 380 -1.09 -11.14 -2.14
N VAL A 381 -0.92 -12.20 -2.94
CA VAL A 381 0.23 -12.28 -3.87
C VAL A 381 0.15 -11.23 -4.97
N TYR A 382 -1.06 -10.87 -5.39
CA TYR A 382 -1.29 -9.87 -6.42
C TYR A 382 -0.91 -8.47 -5.95
N VAL A 383 -1.43 -8.05 -4.79
CA VAL A 383 -1.11 -6.76 -4.14
C VAL A 383 0.38 -6.70 -3.81
N HIS A 384 0.97 -7.79 -3.32
CA HIS A 384 2.41 -7.86 -3.05
C HIS A 384 3.25 -7.62 -4.31
N GLY A 385 2.94 -8.33 -5.41
CA GLY A 385 3.64 -8.16 -6.69
C GLY A 385 3.49 -6.76 -7.27
N LEU A 386 2.26 -6.21 -7.29
CA LEU A 386 2.02 -4.84 -7.74
C LEU A 386 2.73 -3.80 -6.87
N SER A 387 2.82 -4.03 -5.56
CA SER A 387 3.55 -3.15 -4.64
C SER A 387 5.04 -3.16 -4.95
N GLY A 388 5.60 -4.31 -5.34
CA GLY A 388 6.96 -4.41 -5.85
C GLY A 388 7.14 -3.69 -7.19
N ASP A 389 6.20 -3.83 -8.12
CA ASP A 389 6.23 -3.13 -9.41
C ASP A 389 6.17 -1.62 -9.24
N LEU A 390 5.36 -1.15 -8.30
CA LEU A 390 5.29 0.25 -7.94
C LEU A 390 6.59 0.75 -7.29
N ALA A 391 7.16 -0.03 -6.36
CA ALA A 391 8.43 0.30 -5.73
C ALA A 391 9.56 0.44 -6.78
N LYS A 392 9.57 -0.43 -7.80
CA LYS A 392 10.55 -0.42 -8.89
C LYS A 392 10.59 0.91 -9.64
N LEU A 393 9.43 1.56 -9.83
CA LEU A 393 9.37 2.85 -10.54
C LEU A 393 10.20 3.94 -9.86
N SER A 394 10.37 3.86 -8.54
CA SER A 394 11.12 4.85 -7.76
C SER A 394 12.52 4.40 -7.33
N LYS A 395 12.72 3.09 -7.08
CA LYS A 395 13.97 2.53 -6.54
C LYS A 395 14.80 1.77 -7.55
N GLY A 396 14.24 1.47 -8.73
CA GLY A 396 14.78 0.45 -9.62
C GLY A 396 14.71 -0.95 -9.00
N GLU A 397 15.34 -1.92 -9.65
CA GLU A 397 15.40 -3.30 -9.14
C GLU A 397 16.53 -3.51 -8.13
N TYR A 398 17.69 -2.88 -8.33
CA TYR A 398 18.88 -3.10 -7.53
C TYR A 398 18.79 -2.60 -6.08
N GLY A 399 18.17 -1.44 -5.86
CA GLY A 399 18.12 -0.78 -4.55
C GLY A 399 16.86 -1.09 -3.74
N MET A 400 16.00 -1.97 -4.25
CA MET A 400 14.70 -2.25 -3.64
C MET A 400 14.85 -3.10 -2.38
N THR A 401 14.11 -2.73 -1.33
CA THR A 401 14.03 -3.47 -0.07
C THR A 401 12.60 -3.93 0.20
N ALA A 402 12.43 -4.88 1.13
CA ALA A 402 11.10 -5.28 1.60
C ALA A 402 10.32 -4.10 2.20
N GLY A 403 11.01 -3.13 2.79
CA GLY A 403 10.40 -1.89 3.29
C GLY A 403 9.78 -1.05 2.17
N ASP A 404 10.38 -1.01 0.98
CA ASP A 404 9.84 -0.28 -0.16
C ASP A 404 8.57 -0.95 -0.72
N ILE A 405 8.56 -2.29 -0.76
CA ILE A 405 7.37 -3.07 -1.12
C ILE A 405 6.25 -2.80 -0.10
N MET A 406 6.56 -2.95 1.19
CA MET A 406 5.65 -2.68 2.30
C MET A 406 5.06 -1.26 2.23
N ASN A 407 5.90 -0.26 1.97
CA ASN A 407 5.45 1.13 1.89
C ASN A 407 4.59 1.43 0.66
N SER A 408 4.64 0.59 -0.37
CA SER A 408 3.86 0.73 -1.60
C SER A 408 2.46 0.13 -1.50
N ILE A 409 2.19 -0.74 -0.50
CA ILE A 409 0.89 -1.40 -0.30
C ILE A 409 -0.29 -0.43 -0.29
N PRO A 410 -0.31 0.66 0.50
CA PRO A 410 -1.48 1.54 0.58
C PRO A 410 -1.78 2.24 -0.75
N SER A 411 -0.74 2.54 -1.55
CA SER A 411 -0.91 3.15 -2.86
C SER A 411 -1.59 2.20 -3.84
N ILE A 412 -1.19 0.93 -3.86
CA ILE A 412 -1.84 -0.10 -4.68
C ILE A 412 -3.29 -0.28 -4.27
N LEU A 413 -3.55 -0.41 -2.97
CA LEU A 413 -4.92 -0.59 -2.48
C LEU A 413 -5.82 0.63 -2.80
N ASN A 414 -5.29 1.85 -2.69
CA ASN A 414 -6.02 3.06 -3.11
C ASN A 414 -6.30 3.10 -4.62
N ILE A 415 -5.38 2.63 -5.47
CA ILE A 415 -5.62 2.50 -6.92
C ILE A 415 -6.75 1.50 -7.19
N MET A 416 -6.76 0.37 -6.49
CA MET A 416 -7.83 -0.63 -6.59
C MET A 416 -9.17 -0.07 -6.07
N GLU A 417 -9.16 0.62 -4.93
CA GLU A 417 -10.34 1.20 -4.29
C GLU A 417 -11.03 2.26 -5.17
N LYS A 418 -10.25 3.15 -5.82
CA LYS A 418 -10.81 4.15 -6.74
C LYS A 418 -11.51 3.55 -7.96
N ARG A 419 -11.26 2.28 -8.27
CA ARG A 419 -11.89 1.55 -9.37
C ARG A 419 -13.10 0.72 -8.92
N LEU A 420 -13.42 0.70 -7.61
CA LEU A 420 -14.60 0.02 -7.06
C LEU A 420 -15.94 0.76 -7.27
N GLY A 421 -15.89 1.97 -7.87
CA GLY A 421 -17.03 2.86 -8.09
C GLY A 421 -17.11 3.95 -7.04
#